data_AF-A0A8S0VAG2-F1
#
_entry.id   AF-A0A8S0VAG2-F1
#
_cell.length_a   1.000
_cell.length_b   1.000
_cell.length_c   1.000
_cell.angle_alpha   90.00
_cell.angle_beta   90.00
_cell.angle_gamma   90.00
#
_symmetry.space_group_name_H-M   'P 1'
#
loop_
_entity.id
_entity.type
_entity.pdbx_description
1 polymer ?
#
loop_
_entity_poly.entity_id
_entity_poly.type
_entity_poly.pdbx_seq_one_letter_code
_entity_poly.pdbx_strand_id
1 'polypeptide(L)'
;MLNETHPALKLHALSNLNAFVDYFWPEISTSVPIIESLYEDEEFDQRQLAALLVSKVFYYLGELNDSLSYALGAGPLFDVSEDSDYVNTLLAKAIDEYANFKTKASEGNDQSAVVDPRLETIVERMLDKCILDGKYQQAIGMAIECRRLDKLEEAIIKSDNVHSTINYCIDICHLFVNRREYRCEVLHLLVKVYQQLPSPDYLSICQRLMFLDEPDGVASILEKLLRSDNKEDALLAFQTAFDLVENEHQAFLLTVRDRLSSPKLQSSEPVQSGSSEPDSVRDGIATLILASYSACP
;
A
#
# COMPACT_ATOMS: atom_id res chain seq x y z
N MET A 1 31.46 25.21 28.80
CA MET A 1 30.76 23.96 29.14
C MET A 1 30.91 22.89 28.07
N LEU A 2 30.66 23.16 26.77
CA LEU A 2 30.90 22.16 25.70
C LEU A 2 32.39 21.79 25.53
N ASN A 3 33.31 22.74 25.79
CA ASN A 3 34.76 22.52 25.73
C ASN A 3 35.36 21.89 27.00
N GLU A 4 34.54 21.58 28.01
CA GLU A 4 35.01 20.95 29.25
C GLU A 4 35.27 19.46 29.02
N THR A 5 36.27 18.88 29.71
CA THR A 5 36.61 17.46 29.57
C THR A 5 35.60 16.53 30.24
N HIS A 6 34.85 17.01 31.23
CA HIS A 6 33.99 16.17 32.05
C HIS A 6 32.67 15.80 31.32
N PRO A 7 32.38 14.51 31.07
CA PRO A 7 31.20 14.07 30.31
C PRO A 7 29.86 14.58 30.86
N ALA A 8 29.69 14.59 32.18
CA ALA A 8 28.47 15.11 32.81
C ALA A 8 28.18 16.59 32.52
N LEU A 9 29.21 17.42 32.35
CA LEU A 9 29.04 18.84 31.99
C LEU A 9 28.64 18.98 30.52
N LYS A 10 29.18 18.14 29.64
CA LYS A 10 28.77 18.07 28.23
C LYS A 10 27.31 17.64 28.10
N LEU A 11 26.90 16.60 28.83
CA LEU A 11 25.50 16.15 28.88
C LEU A 11 24.57 17.29 29.32
N HIS A 12 24.84 17.92 30.46
CA HIS A 12 24.00 19.01 30.97
C HIS A 12 23.93 20.19 30.00
N ALA A 13 25.05 20.52 29.33
CA ALA A 13 25.05 21.52 28.28
C ALA A 13 24.13 21.12 27.12
N LEU A 14 24.30 19.92 26.56
CA LEU A 14 23.51 19.46 25.42
C LEU A 14 22.02 19.33 25.73
N SER A 15 21.64 18.92 26.95
CA SER A 15 20.23 18.88 27.38
C SER A 15 19.61 20.28 27.44
N ASN A 16 20.33 21.26 28.00
CA ASN A 16 19.85 22.64 28.03
C ASN A 16 19.76 23.24 26.63
N LEU A 17 20.74 22.98 25.78
CA LEU A 17 20.73 23.48 24.40
C LEU A 17 19.56 22.90 23.61
N ASN A 18 19.25 21.61 23.76
CA ASN A 18 18.07 21.00 23.14
C ASN A 18 16.75 21.59 23.64
N ALA A 19 16.66 21.97 24.92
CA ALA A 19 15.45 22.54 25.50
C ALA A 19 15.16 23.97 25.02
N PHE A 20 16.20 24.72 24.63
CA PHE A 20 16.06 26.11 24.21
C PHE A 20 16.47 26.38 22.76
N VAL A 21 16.65 25.32 21.96
CA VAL A 21 17.11 25.45 20.56
C VAL A 21 16.17 26.33 19.74
N ASP A 22 14.86 26.24 19.96
CA ASP A 22 13.86 27.02 19.24
C ASP A 22 14.04 28.54 19.40
N TYR A 23 14.65 28.98 20.51
CA TYR A 23 14.87 30.39 20.83
C TYR A 23 16.28 30.88 20.50
N PHE A 24 17.29 30.01 20.65
CA PHE A 24 18.71 30.37 20.52
C PHE A 24 19.42 29.63 19.39
N TRP A 25 18.69 29.07 18.42
CA TRP A 25 19.30 28.42 17.26
C TRP A 25 20.31 29.32 16.52
N PRO A 26 20.17 30.67 16.43
CA PRO A 26 21.19 31.49 15.78
C PRO A 26 22.53 31.43 16.50
N GLU A 27 22.53 31.53 17.83
CA GLU A 27 23.74 31.43 18.64
C GLU A 27 24.31 30.01 18.63
N ILE A 28 23.44 28.99 18.74
CA ILE A 28 23.85 27.58 18.76
C ILE A 28 24.46 27.19 17.41
N SER A 29 23.96 27.75 16.29
CA SER A 29 24.48 27.47 14.94
C SER A 29 25.98 27.74 14.81
N THR A 30 26.50 28.75 15.51
CA THR A 30 27.93 29.08 15.51
C THR A 30 28.82 28.00 16.14
N SER A 31 28.21 27.14 16.96
CA SER A 31 28.87 26.05 17.69
C SER A 31 28.59 24.68 17.09
N VAL A 32 27.89 24.59 15.96
CA VAL A 32 27.60 23.31 15.27
C VAL A 32 28.85 22.45 15.06
N PRO A 33 30.01 22.97 14.61
CA PRO A 33 31.20 22.15 14.41
C PRO A 33 31.68 21.44 15.70
N ILE A 34 31.49 22.08 16.86
CA ILE A 34 31.82 21.47 18.16
C ILE A 34 30.82 20.36 18.48
N ILE A 35 29.52 20.57 18.21
CA ILE A 35 28.49 19.58 18.50
C ILE A 35 28.60 18.38 17.55
N GLU A 36 28.95 18.61 16.28
CA GLU A 36 29.27 17.56 15.30
C GLU A 36 30.45 16.71 15.77
N SER A 37 31.52 17.33 16.27
CA SER A 37 32.66 16.59 16.83
C SER A 37 32.26 15.69 18.02
N LEU A 38 31.24 16.08 18.80
CA LEU A 38 30.69 15.25 19.89
C LEU A 38 29.82 14.10 19.37
N TYR A 39 29.22 14.24 18.20
CA TYR A 39 28.46 13.16 17.56
C TYR A 39 29.38 12.13 16.90
N GLU A 40 30.49 12.59 16.30
CA GLU A 40 31.51 11.74 15.67
C GLU A 40 32.35 10.94 16.70
N ASP A 41 32.39 11.39 17.95
CA ASP A 41 33.06 10.69 19.05
C ASP A 41 32.29 9.42 19.46
N GLU A 42 32.76 8.25 19.02
CA GLU A 42 32.17 6.96 19.35
C GLU A 42 32.28 6.60 20.84
N GLU A 43 33.25 7.18 21.57
CA GLU A 43 33.42 6.96 23.01
C GLU A 43 32.44 7.80 23.85
N PHE A 44 31.75 8.76 23.21
CA PHE A 44 30.80 9.63 23.89
C PHE A 44 29.40 9.00 23.96
N ASP A 45 29.02 8.53 25.16
CA ASP A 45 27.74 7.87 25.43
C ASP A 45 26.51 8.68 24.97
N GLN A 46 26.58 10.02 25.00
CA GLN A 46 25.46 10.89 24.66
C GLN A 46 25.51 11.45 23.22
N ARG A 47 26.27 10.83 22.32
CA ARG A 47 26.40 11.26 20.91
C ARG A 47 25.06 11.39 20.17
N GLN A 48 24.07 10.54 20.49
CA GLN A 48 22.72 10.63 19.91
C GLN A 48 22.00 11.94 20.26
N LEU A 49 22.26 12.48 21.47
CA LEU A 49 21.65 13.73 21.94
C LEU A 49 22.31 14.94 21.25
N ALA A 50 23.60 14.83 20.94
CA ALA A 50 24.30 15.79 20.07
C ALA A 50 23.73 15.77 18.64
N ALA A 51 23.50 14.59 18.06
CA ALA A 51 22.86 14.45 16.75
C ALA A 51 21.47 15.09 16.70
N LEU A 52 20.64 14.89 17.73
CA LEU A 52 19.31 15.51 17.80
C LEU A 52 19.41 17.04 17.80
N LEU A 53 20.34 17.60 18.58
CA LEU A 53 20.55 19.05 18.63
C LEU A 53 20.97 19.60 17.27
N VAL A 54 21.96 18.98 16.64
CA VAL A 54 22.45 19.38 15.31
C VAL A 54 21.33 19.31 14.28
N SER A 55 20.52 18.24 14.31
CA SER A 55 19.36 18.11 13.44
C SER A 55 18.37 19.26 13.61
N LYS A 56 18.03 19.63 14.85
CA LYS A 56 17.14 20.77 15.13
C LYS A 56 17.73 22.10 14.64
N VAL A 57 19.04 22.31 14.77
CA VAL A 57 19.69 23.52 14.24
C VAL A 57 19.61 23.57 12.71
N PHE A 58 19.94 22.46 12.01
CA PHE A 58 19.83 22.41 10.54
C PHE A 58 18.40 22.60 10.04
N TYR A 59 17.40 22.14 10.80
CA TYR A 59 16.00 22.43 10.50
C TYR A 59 15.73 23.94 10.47
N TYR A 60 16.19 24.68 11.49
CA TYR A 60 16.04 26.15 11.51
C TYR A 60 16.86 26.88 10.45
N LEU A 61 18.00 26.31 10.05
CA LEU A 61 18.79 26.82 8.92
C LEU A 61 18.14 26.55 7.55
N GLY A 62 17.12 25.69 7.49
CA GLY A 62 16.43 25.30 6.27
C GLY A 62 17.14 24.17 5.49
N GLU A 63 18.20 23.57 6.06
CA GLU A 63 18.97 22.49 5.44
C GLU A 63 18.35 21.13 5.84
N LEU A 64 17.22 20.80 5.21
CA LEU A 64 16.41 19.63 5.61
C LEU A 64 17.09 18.27 5.35
N ASN A 65 17.99 18.17 4.36
CA ASN A 65 18.70 16.92 4.08
C ASN A 65 19.66 16.58 5.21
N ASP A 66 20.46 17.56 5.65
CA ASP A 66 21.40 17.39 6.76
C ASP A 66 20.64 17.21 8.07
N SER A 67 19.58 17.99 8.28
CA SER A 67 18.67 17.81 9.41
C SER A 67 18.13 16.38 9.49
N LEU A 68 17.64 15.82 8.38
CA LEU A 68 17.18 14.43 8.34
C LEU A 68 18.31 13.44 8.66
N SER A 69 19.49 13.58 8.04
CA SER A 69 20.65 12.70 8.29
C SER A 69 21.03 12.62 9.77
N TYR A 70 21.05 13.77 10.46
CA TYR A 70 21.31 13.83 11.90
C TYR A 70 20.15 13.30 12.74
N ALA A 71 18.89 13.51 12.32
CA ALA A 71 17.73 12.90 12.98
C ALA A 71 17.77 11.37 12.92
N LEU A 72 18.17 10.80 11.78
CA LEU A 72 18.42 9.36 11.64
C LEU A 72 19.53 8.89 12.60
N GLY A 73 20.56 9.71 12.80
CA GLY A 73 21.67 9.46 13.74
C GLY A 73 21.27 9.52 15.22
N ALA A 74 20.26 10.33 15.57
CA ALA A 74 19.72 10.42 16.92
C ALA A 74 18.96 9.16 17.37
N GLY A 75 18.55 8.31 16.42
CA GLY A 75 17.97 6.99 16.68
C GLY A 75 16.69 7.07 17.54
N PRO A 76 16.67 6.49 18.76
CA PRO A 76 15.48 6.49 19.60
C PRO A 76 15.14 7.85 20.21
N LEU A 77 16.09 8.81 20.22
CA LEU A 77 15.83 10.16 20.73
C LEU A 77 15.01 11.01 19.75
N PHE A 78 14.98 10.65 18.48
CA PHE A 78 14.04 11.23 17.52
C PHE A 78 12.69 10.52 17.64
N ASP A 79 11.78 11.16 18.37
CA ASP A 79 10.45 10.63 18.64
C ASP A 79 9.48 10.97 17.51
N VAL A 80 9.13 9.97 16.71
CA VAL A 80 8.11 10.08 15.64
C VAL A 80 6.70 10.33 16.18
N SER A 81 6.51 10.23 17.51
CA SER A 81 5.25 10.48 18.17
C SER A 81 5.00 11.93 18.57
N GLU A 82 6.07 12.72 18.64
CA GLU A 82 6.03 14.14 18.99
C GLU A 82 5.27 14.94 17.93
N ASP A 83 4.27 15.71 18.37
CA ASP A 83 3.51 16.61 17.51
C ASP A 83 4.16 17.99 17.51
N SER A 84 5.27 18.11 16.77
CA SER A 84 5.97 19.37 16.55
C SER A 84 6.20 19.64 15.07
N ASP A 85 6.28 20.91 14.68
CA ASP A 85 6.54 21.31 13.30
C ASP A 85 7.87 20.72 12.78
N TYR A 86 8.88 20.64 13.66
CA TYR A 86 10.17 20.02 13.37
C TYR A 86 10.00 18.54 13.00
N VAL A 87 9.33 17.76 13.86
CA VAL A 87 9.13 16.32 13.61
C VAL A 87 8.25 16.12 12.36
N ASN A 88 7.10 16.81 12.28
CA ASN A 88 6.19 16.68 11.13
C ASN A 88 6.89 17.01 9.80
N THR A 89 7.74 18.05 9.75
CA THR A 89 8.50 18.42 8.55
C THR A 89 9.53 17.36 8.18
N LEU A 90 10.31 16.87 9.15
CA LEU A 90 11.32 15.84 8.88
C LEU A 90 10.70 14.49 8.51
N LEU A 91 9.56 14.14 9.11
CA LEU A 91 8.84 12.93 8.76
C LEU A 91 8.30 12.99 7.32
N ALA A 92 7.72 14.12 6.90
CA ALA A 92 7.31 14.31 5.51
C ALA A 92 8.51 14.19 4.55
N LYS A 93 9.62 14.84 4.88
CA LYS A 93 10.88 14.76 4.12
C LYS A 93 11.43 13.33 4.05
N ALA A 94 11.33 12.56 5.15
CA ALA A 94 11.77 11.17 5.21
C ALA A 94 10.92 10.27 4.29
N ILE A 95 9.59 10.45 4.30
CA ILE A 95 8.67 9.73 3.39
C ILE A 95 9.03 10.04 1.94
N ASP A 96 9.19 11.32 1.59
CA ASP A 96 9.54 11.74 0.23
C ASP A 96 10.86 11.12 -0.24
N GLU A 97 11.90 11.13 0.60
CA GLU A 97 13.18 10.52 0.24
C GLU A 97 13.06 9.00 0.07
N TYR A 98 12.39 8.31 1.00
CA TYR A 98 12.17 6.87 0.92
C TYR A 98 11.37 6.48 -0.34
N ALA A 99 10.27 7.17 -0.62
CA ALA A 99 9.43 6.96 -1.81
C ALA A 99 10.24 7.18 -3.11
N ASN A 100 11.08 8.20 -3.15
CA ASN A 100 11.97 8.47 -4.28
C ASN A 100 13.00 7.34 -4.48
N PHE A 101 13.60 6.83 -3.40
CA PHE A 101 14.51 5.67 -3.49
C PHE A 101 13.80 4.43 -4.02
N LYS A 102 12.63 4.09 -3.47
CA LYS A 102 11.84 2.92 -3.89
C LYS A 102 11.39 3.02 -5.35
N THR A 103 11.03 4.22 -5.79
CA THR A 103 10.67 4.50 -7.18
C THR A 103 11.87 4.30 -8.10
N LYS A 104 13.05 4.88 -7.80
CA LYS A 104 14.26 4.69 -8.60
C LYS A 104 14.72 3.23 -8.66
N ALA A 105 14.66 2.52 -7.53
CA ALA A 105 15.03 1.10 -7.44
C ALA A 105 14.13 0.20 -8.30
N SER A 106 12.87 0.59 -8.53
CA SER A 106 11.97 -0.13 -9.45
C SER A 106 12.19 0.20 -10.93
N GLU A 107 12.79 1.37 -11.23
CA GLU A 107 12.93 1.90 -12.60
C GLU A 107 14.27 1.56 -13.25
N GLY A 108 15.31 1.33 -12.44
CA GLY A 108 16.62 0.91 -12.91
C GLY A 108 17.01 -0.44 -12.28
N ASN A 109 17.69 -1.29 -13.05
CA ASN A 109 18.40 -2.49 -12.56
C ASN A 109 19.56 -2.16 -11.59
N ASP A 110 19.55 -0.97 -11.00
CA ASP A 110 20.60 -0.46 -10.12
C ASP A 110 20.27 -0.90 -8.68
N GLN A 111 20.57 -2.17 -8.40
CA GLN A 111 20.54 -2.76 -7.05
C GLN A 111 21.53 -2.07 -6.07
N SER A 112 22.20 -0.99 -6.48
CA SER A 112 23.21 -0.26 -5.73
C SER A 112 22.66 0.85 -4.83
N ALA A 113 21.40 1.27 -5.00
CA ALA A 113 20.75 2.23 -4.12
C ALA A 113 20.22 1.50 -2.86
N VAL A 114 21.13 1.08 -1.99
CA VAL A 114 20.78 0.56 -0.66
C VAL A 114 20.13 1.70 0.11
N VAL A 115 18.85 1.54 0.44
CA VAL A 115 18.13 2.48 1.31
C VAL A 115 18.81 2.45 2.67
N ASP A 116 19.04 3.62 3.27
CA ASP A 116 19.56 3.70 4.64
C ASP A 116 18.59 2.94 5.57
N PRO A 117 19.04 1.89 6.28
CA PRO A 117 18.19 1.11 7.18
C PRO A 117 17.52 1.97 8.26
N ARG A 118 18.15 3.09 8.65
CA ARG A 118 17.59 4.03 9.62
C ARG A 118 16.39 4.77 9.07
N LEU A 119 16.45 5.16 7.79
CA LEU A 119 15.34 5.80 7.09
C LEU A 119 14.16 4.84 6.97
N GLU A 120 14.43 3.59 6.55
CA GLU A 120 13.41 2.55 6.47
C GLU A 120 12.76 2.29 7.83
N THR A 121 13.55 2.22 8.89
CA THR A 121 13.05 2.03 10.27
C THR A 121 12.15 3.18 10.72
N ILE A 122 12.42 4.43 10.33
CA ILE A 122 11.54 5.57 10.65
C ILE A 122 10.23 5.46 9.90
N VAL A 123 10.27 5.23 8.58
CA VAL A 123 9.06 5.11 7.75
C VAL A 123 8.18 3.95 8.23
N GLU A 124 8.79 2.82 8.59
CA GLU A 124 8.07 1.68 9.17
C GLU A 124 7.42 2.03 10.51
N ARG A 125 8.14 2.68 11.43
CA ARG A 125 7.56 3.17 12.70
C ARG A 125 6.38 4.12 12.47
N MET A 126 6.45 5.00 11.46
CA MET A 126 5.34 5.89 11.13
C MET A 126 4.12 5.12 10.60
N LEU A 127 4.33 4.20 9.67
CA LEU A 127 3.26 3.37 9.11
C LEU A 127 2.57 2.56 10.22
N ASP A 128 3.37 1.93 11.08
CA ASP A 128 2.87 1.15 12.22
C ASP A 128 2.07 2.03 13.18
N LYS A 129 2.55 3.23 13.50
CA LYS A 129 1.83 4.19 14.33
C LYS A 129 0.49 4.58 13.70
N CYS A 130 0.46 4.91 12.40
CA CYS A 130 -0.79 5.25 11.71
C CYS A 130 -1.81 4.10 11.75
N ILE A 131 -1.36 2.85 11.59
CA ILE A 131 -2.22 1.67 11.69
C ILE A 131 -2.72 1.47 13.13
N LEU A 132 -1.84 1.61 14.13
CA LEU A 132 -2.20 1.48 15.55
C LEU A 132 -3.17 2.56 16.02
N ASP A 133 -3.03 3.78 15.51
CA ASP A 133 -3.91 4.92 15.80
C ASP A 133 -5.26 4.83 15.06
N GLY A 134 -5.49 3.79 14.25
CA GLY A 134 -6.69 3.63 13.42
C GLY A 134 -6.78 4.61 12.25
N LYS A 135 -5.68 5.31 11.92
CA LYS A 135 -5.59 6.27 10.81
C LYS A 135 -5.32 5.55 9.48
N TYR A 136 -6.18 4.60 9.12
CA TYR A 136 -5.98 3.72 7.96
C TYR A 136 -5.84 4.48 6.64
N GLN A 137 -6.59 5.58 6.43
CA GLN A 137 -6.50 6.37 5.19
C GLN A 137 -5.11 6.99 5.01
N GLN A 138 -4.51 7.51 6.08
CA GLN A 138 -3.15 8.04 6.04
C GLN A 138 -2.13 6.93 5.83
N ALA A 139 -2.28 5.80 6.53
CA ALA A 139 -1.41 4.64 6.36
C ALA A 139 -1.41 4.12 4.90
N ILE A 140 -2.58 4.10 4.25
CA ILE A 140 -2.75 3.71 2.85
C ILE A 140 -2.03 4.66 1.91
N GLY A 141 -2.22 5.98 2.08
CA GLY A 141 -1.52 6.99 1.27
C GLY A 141 -0.01 6.81 1.35
N MET A 142 0.51 6.75 2.58
CA MET A 142 1.94 6.52 2.83
C MET A 142 2.44 5.19 2.25
N ALA A 143 1.70 4.10 2.43
CA ALA A 143 2.10 2.78 1.93
C ALA A 143 2.17 2.74 0.39
N ILE A 144 1.23 3.42 -0.27
CA ILE A 144 1.21 3.55 -1.74
C ILE A 144 2.39 4.39 -2.22
N GLU A 145 2.66 5.55 -1.60
CA GLU A 145 3.81 6.42 -1.93
C GLU A 145 5.15 5.70 -1.72
N CYS A 146 5.30 5.02 -0.58
CA CYS A 146 6.50 4.28 -0.20
C CYS A 146 6.65 2.93 -0.92
N ARG A 147 5.67 2.52 -1.74
CA ARG A 147 5.61 1.20 -2.39
C ARG A 147 5.79 0.02 -1.43
N ARG A 148 5.15 0.11 -0.27
CA ARG A 148 5.10 -0.94 0.76
C ARG A 148 3.76 -1.67 0.69
N LEU A 149 3.65 -2.61 -0.25
CA LEU A 149 2.44 -3.42 -0.47
C LEU A 149 2.08 -4.29 0.75
N ASP A 150 3.08 -4.71 1.52
CA ASP A 150 2.93 -5.41 2.79
C ASP A 150 2.17 -4.58 3.82
N LYS A 151 2.55 -3.31 3.99
CA LYS A 151 1.88 -2.39 4.93
C LYS A 151 0.52 -1.93 4.41
N LEU A 152 0.35 -1.85 3.09
CA LEU A 152 -0.95 -1.62 2.48
C LEU A 152 -1.94 -2.76 2.80
N GLU A 153 -1.50 -4.02 2.61
CA GLU A 153 -2.28 -5.21 2.97
C GLU A 153 -2.63 -5.23 4.46
N GLU A 154 -1.65 -4.96 5.33
CA GLU A 154 -1.83 -4.90 6.77
C GLU A 154 -2.86 -3.83 7.18
N ALA A 155 -2.77 -2.62 6.61
CA ALA A 155 -3.69 -1.52 6.90
C ALA A 155 -5.13 -1.83 6.45
N ILE A 156 -5.31 -2.50 5.32
CA ILE A 156 -6.63 -2.89 4.81
C ILE A 156 -7.26 -3.96 5.70
N ILE A 157 -6.49 -5.00 6.08
CA ILE A 157 -7.02 -6.13 6.85
C ILE A 157 -7.38 -5.71 8.28
N LYS A 158 -6.61 -4.80 8.88
CA LYS A 158 -6.86 -4.30 10.23
C LYS A 158 -8.00 -3.28 10.31
N SER A 159 -8.46 -2.73 9.18
CA SER A 159 -9.49 -1.71 9.19
C SER A 159 -10.85 -2.24 9.65
N ASP A 160 -11.65 -1.36 10.26
CA ASP A 160 -12.98 -1.73 10.76
C ASP A 160 -13.95 -2.12 9.63
N ASN A 161 -13.73 -1.58 8.43
CA ASN A 161 -14.54 -1.84 7.25
C ASN A 161 -13.66 -2.05 6.02
N VAL A 162 -13.25 -3.31 5.84
CA VAL A 162 -12.37 -3.71 4.75
C VAL A 162 -12.94 -3.32 3.37
N HIS A 163 -14.24 -3.47 3.14
CA HIS A 163 -14.84 -3.16 1.84
C HIS A 163 -14.72 -1.67 1.50
N SER A 164 -15.06 -0.78 2.43
CA SER A 164 -14.91 0.67 2.24
C SER A 164 -13.45 1.08 2.09
N THR A 165 -12.54 0.47 2.86
CA THR A 165 -11.11 0.74 2.78
C THR A 165 -10.50 0.34 1.44
N ILE A 166 -10.95 -0.78 0.85
CA ILE A 166 -10.46 -1.17 -0.47
C ILE A 166 -10.98 -0.22 -1.56
N ASN A 167 -12.25 0.18 -1.51
CA ASN A 167 -12.77 1.17 -2.47
C ASN A 167 -11.99 2.49 -2.39
N TYR A 168 -11.67 2.94 -1.17
CA TYR A 168 -10.78 4.08 -0.99
C TYR A 168 -9.38 3.85 -1.59
N CYS A 169 -8.77 2.68 -1.40
CA CYS A 169 -7.48 2.35 -2.03
C CYS A 169 -7.56 2.41 -3.56
N ILE A 170 -8.66 1.95 -4.15
CA ILE A 170 -8.88 1.96 -5.60
C ILE A 170 -8.93 3.40 -6.11
N ASP A 171 -9.70 4.26 -5.45
CA ASP A 171 -9.81 5.68 -5.82
C ASP A 171 -8.45 6.38 -5.77
N ILE A 172 -7.71 6.20 -4.66
CA ILE A 172 -6.37 6.76 -4.50
C ILE A 172 -5.42 6.19 -5.56
N CYS A 173 -5.49 4.89 -5.85
CA CYS A 173 -4.65 4.26 -6.84
C CYS A 173 -4.92 4.80 -8.25
N HIS A 174 -6.18 5.09 -8.60
CA HIS A 174 -6.52 5.70 -9.89
C HIS A 174 -6.08 7.15 -9.99
N LEU A 175 -6.18 7.92 -8.90
CA LEU A 175 -5.88 9.35 -8.89
C LEU A 175 -4.38 9.66 -8.82
N PHE A 176 -3.63 8.90 -8.02
CA PHE A 176 -2.25 9.25 -7.66
C PHE A 176 -1.18 8.30 -8.22
N VAL A 177 -1.55 7.07 -8.63
CA VAL A 177 -0.58 6.12 -9.20
C VAL A 177 -0.49 6.25 -10.72
N ASN A 178 0.53 6.99 -11.15
CA ASN A 178 0.78 7.28 -12.56
C ASN A 178 1.35 6.08 -13.35
N ARG A 179 2.20 5.25 -12.72
CA ARG A 179 2.82 4.11 -13.39
C ARG A 179 1.85 2.95 -13.52
N ARG A 180 1.63 2.49 -14.76
CA ARG A 180 0.72 1.38 -15.07
C ARG A 180 1.13 0.09 -14.36
N GLU A 181 2.41 -0.27 -14.41
CA GLU A 181 2.94 -1.50 -13.79
C GLU A 181 2.65 -1.53 -12.29
N TYR A 182 3.04 -0.48 -11.56
CA TYR A 182 2.81 -0.38 -10.13
C TYR A 182 1.30 -0.28 -9.78
N ARG A 183 0.50 0.43 -10.60
CA ARG A 183 -0.97 0.42 -10.44
C ARG A 183 -1.54 -0.99 -10.57
N CYS A 184 -1.05 -1.78 -11.53
CA CYS A 184 -1.45 -3.18 -11.65
C CYS A 184 -1.05 -3.96 -10.39
N GLU A 185 0.18 -3.84 -9.89
CA GLU A 185 0.63 -4.53 -8.66
C GLU A 185 -0.30 -4.24 -7.46
N VAL A 186 -0.66 -2.97 -7.25
CA VAL A 186 -1.61 -2.58 -6.19
C VAL A 186 -2.97 -3.25 -6.42
N LEU A 187 -3.53 -3.17 -7.63
CA LEU A 187 -4.83 -3.78 -7.93
C LEU A 187 -4.84 -5.30 -7.74
N HIS A 188 -3.76 -6.01 -8.11
CA HIS A 188 -3.63 -7.45 -7.84
C HIS A 188 -3.66 -7.75 -6.33
N LEU A 189 -2.98 -6.93 -5.53
CA LEU A 189 -3.05 -7.06 -4.06
C LEU A 189 -4.48 -6.87 -3.57
N LEU A 190 -5.20 -5.85 -4.05
CA LEU A 190 -6.58 -5.61 -3.64
C LEU A 190 -7.50 -6.77 -4.01
N VAL A 191 -7.33 -7.36 -5.19
CA VAL A 191 -8.07 -8.57 -5.62
C VAL A 191 -7.77 -9.74 -4.68
N LYS A 192 -6.50 -9.98 -4.34
CA LYS A 192 -6.09 -11.03 -3.39
C LYS A 192 -6.76 -10.83 -2.03
N VAL A 193 -6.77 -9.61 -1.49
CA VAL A 193 -7.43 -9.31 -0.21
C VAL A 193 -8.93 -9.55 -0.29
N TYR A 194 -9.59 -9.10 -1.36
CA TYR A 194 -11.02 -9.33 -1.56
C TYR A 194 -11.39 -10.82 -1.58
N GLN A 195 -10.58 -11.67 -2.23
CA GLN A 195 -10.83 -13.11 -2.32
C GLN A 195 -10.69 -13.84 -0.98
N GLN A 196 -9.96 -13.26 -0.02
CA GLN A 196 -9.77 -13.81 1.33
C GLN A 196 -10.91 -13.43 2.30
N LEU A 197 -11.80 -12.53 1.91
CA LEU A 197 -12.93 -12.13 2.75
C LEU A 197 -13.95 -13.26 2.89
N PRO A 198 -14.67 -13.36 4.04
CA PRO A 198 -15.70 -14.36 4.25
C PRO A 198 -16.84 -14.30 3.22
N SER A 199 -17.18 -13.08 2.80
CA SER A 199 -18.19 -12.79 1.78
C SER A 199 -17.56 -11.91 0.68
N PRO A 200 -16.87 -12.52 -0.30
CA PRO A 200 -16.22 -11.78 -1.36
C PRO A 200 -17.26 -11.17 -2.30
N ASP A 201 -17.07 -9.89 -2.65
CA ASP A 201 -17.85 -9.23 -3.69
C ASP A 201 -17.29 -9.62 -5.07
N TYR A 202 -17.87 -10.68 -5.64
CA TYR A 202 -17.44 -11.23 -6.91
C TYR A 202 -17.60 -10.26 -8.08
N LEU A 203 -18.59 -9.37 -8.04
CA LEU A 203 -18.77 -8.36 -9.09
C LEU A 203 -17.57 -7.41 -9.12
N SER A 204 -17.26 -6.83 -7.96
CA SER A 204 -16.14 -5.90 -7.86
C SER A 204 -14.79 -6.57 -8.14
N ILE A 205 -14.61 -7.85 -7.77
CA ILE A 205 -13.41 -8.62 -8.15
C ILE A 205 -13.32 -8.79 -9.66
N CYS A 206 -14.41 -9.21 -10.32
CA CYS A 206 -14.42 -9.46 -11.76
C CYS A 206 -14.20 -8.18 -12.58
N GLN A 207 -14.78 -7.05 -12.17
CA GLN A 207 -14.53 -5.75 -12.82
C GLN A 207 -13.04 -5.36 -12.74
N ARG A 208 -12.37 -5.65 -11.62
CA ARG A 208 -10.94 -5.37 -11.45
C ARG A 208 -10.07 -6.30 -12.28
N LEU A 209 -10.40 -7.59 -12.31
CA LEU A 209 -9.71 -8.55 -13.17
C LEU A 209 -9.86 -8.19 -14.65
N MET A 210 -11.03 -7.66 -15.06
CA MET A 210 -11.23 -7.12 -16.39
C MET A 210 -10.35 -5.88 -16.65
N PHE A 211 -10.23 -4.95 -15.69
CA PHE A 211 -9.30 -3.83 -15.82
C PHE A 211 -7.83 -4.27 -15.90
N LEU A 212 -7.47 -5.36 -15.21
CA LEU A 212 -6.15 -5.98 -15.24
C LEU A 212 -5.90 -6.82 -16.50
N ASP A 213 -6.92 -7.02 -17.35
CA ASP A 213 -6.89 -7.91 -18.52
C ASP A 213 -6.55 -9.38 -18.16
N GLU A 214 -7.10 -9.86 -17.03
CA GLU A 214 -6.94 -11.23 -16.52
C GLU A 214 -8.23 -12.07 -16.70
N PRO A 215 -8.49 -12.62 -17.89
CA PRO A 215 -9.72 -13.36 -18.18
C PRO A 215 -9.80 -14.70 -17.43
N ASP A 216 -8.66 -15.33 -17.14
CA ASP A 216 -8.59 -16.62 -16.44
C ASP A 216 -9.13 -16.52 -15.00
N GLY A 217 -8.90 -15.39 -14.32
CA GLY A 217 -9.42 -15.14 -12.98
C GLY A 217 -10.94 -15.01 -12.98
N VAL A 218 -11.50 -14.28 -13.94
CA VAL A 218 -12.96 -14.12 -14.08
C VAL A 218 -13.62 -15.46 -14.41
N ALA A 219 -13.07 -16.22 -15.36
CA ALA A 219 -13.57 -17.54 -15.71
C ALA A 219 -13.56 -18.49 -14.50
N SER A 220 -12.49 -18.50 -13.71
CA SER A 220 -12.38 -19.32 -12.50
C SER A 220 -13.42 -18.97 -11.44
N ILE A 221 -13.71 -17.68 -11.26
CA ILE A 221 -14.74 -17.20 -10.32
C ILE A 221 -16.14 -17.63 -10.80
N LEU A 222 -16.46 -17.40 -12.07
CA LEU A 222 -17.75 -17.80 -12.64
C LEU A 222 -17.94 -19.33 -12.56
N GLU A 223 -16.91 -20.11 -12.89
CA GLU A 223 -16.96 -21.58 -12.72
C GLU A 223 -17.18 -21.99 -11.27
N LYS A 224 -16.49 -21.36 -10.32
CA LYS A 224 -16.65 -21.64 -8.88
C LYS A 224 -18.09 -21.40 -8.44
N LEU A 225 -18.68 -20.28 -8.83
CA LEU A 225 -20.06 -19.92 -8.48
C LEU A 225 -21.08 -20.87 -9.14
N LEU A 226 -20.88 -21.25 -10.40
CA LEU A 226 -21.80 -22.14 -11.14
C LEU A 226 -21.71 -23.62 -10.74
N ARG A 227 -20.58 -24.02 -10.14
CA ARG A 227 -20.39 -25.38 -9.58
C ARG A 227 -20.82 -25.47 -8.12
N SER A 228 -21.16 -24.37 -7.47
CA SER A 228 -21.77 -24.38 -6.14
C SER A 228 -23.15 -25.02 -6.21
N ASP A 229 -23.52 -25.78 -5.17
CA ASP A 229 -24.87 -26.35 -5.03
C ASP A 229 -25.90 -25.29 -4.60
N ASN A 230 -25.45 -24.08 -4.24
CA ASN A 230 -26.30 -22.97 -3.84
C ASN A 230 -26.88 -22.22 -5.05
N LYS A 231 -28.21 -22.10 -5.12
CA LYS A 231 -28.90 -21.37 -6.20
C LYS A 231 -28.56 -19.88 -6.20
N GLU A 232 -28.31 -19.28 -5.04
CA GLU A 232 -27.96 -17.86 -4.93
C GLU A 232 -26.59 -17.56 -5.58
N ASP A 233 -25.63 -18.49 -5.47
CA ASP A 233 -24.31 -18.34 -6.08
C ASP A 233 -24.41 -18.39 -7.62
N ALA A 234 -25.28 -19.25 -8.16
CA ALA A 234 -25.56 -19.30 -9.58
C ALA A 234 -26.20 -17.98 -10.07
N LEU A 235 -27.16 -17.43 -9.33
CA LEU A 235 -27.76 -16.12 -9.64
C LEU A 235 -26.72 -14.99 -9.62
N LEU A 236 -25.82 -15.00 -8.65
CA LEU A 236 -24.72 -14.02 -8.58
C LEU A 236 -23.76 -14.14 -9.75
N ALA A 237 -23.48 -15.37 -10.23
CA ALA A 237 -22.67 -15.58 -11.43
C ALA A 237 -23.34 -14.97 -12.67
N PHE A 238 -24.66 -15.16 -12.81
CA PHE A 238 -25.42 -14.55 -13.90
C PHE A 238 -25.39 -13.02 -13.83
N GLN A 239 -25.66 -12.44 -12.67
CA GLN A 239 -25.63 -10.99 -12.48
C GLN A 239 -24.25 -10.43 -12.82
N THR A 240 -23.19 -11.05 -12.28
CA THR A 240 -21.81 -10.63 -12.57
C THR A 240 -21.50 -10.72 -14.06
N ALA A 241 -21.95 -11.78 -14.75
CA ALA A 241 -21.75 -11.94 -16.18
C ALA A 241 -22.49 -10.86 -16.99
N PHE A 242 -23.72 -10.49 -16.61
CA PHE A 242 -24.45 -9.40 -17.24
C PHE A 242 -23.74 -8.06 -17.06
N ASP A 243 -23.34 -7.74 -15.84
CA ASP A 243 -22.63 -6.49 -15.54
C ASP A 243 -21.30 -6.40 -16.32
N LEU A 244 -20.59 -7.52 -16.50
CA LEU A 244 -19.38 -7.57 -17.33
C LEU A 244 -19.67 -7.32 -18.81
N VAL A 245 -20.80 -7.82 -19.34
CA VAL A 245 -21.21 -7.58 -20.74
C VAL A 245 -21.55 -6.10 -20.97
N GLU A 246 -22.15 -5.43 -19.98
CA GLU A 246 -22.45 -3.99 -20.05
C GLU A 246 -21.20 -3.10 -20.17
N ASN A 247 -20.01 -3.62 -19.84
CA ASN A 247 -18.74 -2.89 -20.00
C ASN A 247 -18.20 -2.90 -21.45
N GLU A 248 -18.89 -3.54 -22.41
CA GLU A 248 -18.62 -3.53 -23.86
C GLU A 248 -17.19 -3.99 -24.29
N HIS A 249 -16.44 -4.66 -23.42
CA HIS A 249 -15.07 -5.11 -23.71
C HIS A 249 -15.04 -6.48 -24.44
N GLN A 250 -15.52 -6.51 -25.69
CA GLN A 250 -15.82 -7.76 -26.40
C GLN A 250 -14.66 -8.76 -26.52
N ALA A 251 -13.44 -8.30 -26.80
CA ALA A 251 -12.27 -9.20 -26.93
C ALA A 251 -11.94 -9.96 -25.63
N PHE A 252 -12.12 -9.29 -24.49
CA PHE A 252 -11.92 -9.87 -23.17
C PHE A 252 -13.01 -10.91 -22.89
N LEU A 253 -14.28 -10.55 -23.11
CA LEU A 253 -15.42 -11.43 -22.88
C LEU A 253 -15.37 -12.71 -23.74
N LEU A 254 -14.94 -12.59 -25.00
CA LEU A 254 -14.69 -13.75 -25.86
C LEU A 254 -13.62 -14.67 -25.27
N THR A 255 -12.53 -14.09 -24.73
CA THR A 255 -11.47 -14.85 -24.08
C THR A 255 -11.97 -15.53 -22.80
N VAL A 256 -12.74 -14.84 -21.96
CA VAL A 256 -13.37 -15.42 -20.76
C VAL A 256 -14.26 -16.60 -21.16
N ARG A 257 -15.12 -16.44 -22.18
CA ARG A 257 -15.99 -17.50 -22.70
C ARG A 257 -15.19 -18.73 -23.13
N ASP A 258 -14.12 -18.53 -23.88
CA ASP A 258 -13.30 -19.63 -24.40
C ASP A 258 -12.56 -20.39 -23.28
N ARG A 259 -12.36 -19.74 -22.12
CA ARG A 259 -11.76 -20.34 -20.91
C ARG A 259 -12.77 -21.05 -20.01
N LEU A 260 -14.05 -20.73 -20.11
CA LEU A 260 -15.09 -21.47 -19.39
C LEU A 260 -15.13 -22.89 -19.96
N SER A 261 -14.97 -23.89 -19.08
CA SER A 261 -15.01 -25.29 -19.46
C SER A 261 -16.30 -25.57 -20.23
N SER A 262 -16.18 -26.19 -21.41
CA SER A 262 -17.33 -26.72 -22.14
C SER A 262 -18.12 -27.61 -21.18
N PRO A 263 -19.46 -27.59 -21.22
CA PRO A 263 -20.25 -28.44 -20.35
C PRO A 263 -19.77 -29.87 -20.55
N LYS A 264 -19.37 -30.54 -19.46
CA LYS A 264 -19.32 -32.01 -19.45
C LYS A 264 -20.75 -32.47 -19.72
N LEU A 265 -21.09 -32.61 -20.99
CA LEU A 265 -22.15 -33.49 -21.46
C LEU A 265 -21.82 -34.85 -20.85
N GLN A 266 -22.53 -35.21 -19.78
CA GLN A 266 -22.56 -36.57 -19.32
C GLN A 266 -23.03 -37.42 -20.51
N SER A 267 -22.10 -38.15 -21.10
CA SER A 267 -22.37 -39.10 -22.17
C SER A 267 -23.11 -40.28 -21.54
N SER A 268 -24.44 -40.25 -21.70
CA SER A 268 -25.36 -41.38 -21.88
C SER A 268 -25.16 -42.67 -21.07
N GLU A 269 -26.18 -43.01 -20.27
CA GLU A 269 -26.78 -44.35 -20.33
C GLU A 269 -28.17 -44.24 -21.01
N PRO A 270 -28.55 -45.17 -21.91
CA PRO A 270 -29.86 -45.16 -22.54
C PRO A 270 -30.85 -45.93 -21.67
N VAL A 271 -31.76 -45.26 -20.97
CA VAL A 271 -32.97 -45.91 -20.43
C VAL A 271 -34.21 -45.07 -20.71
N GLN A 272 -35.25 -45.79 -21.11
CA GLN A 272 -36.48 -45.37 -21.76
C GLN A 272 -37.38 -44.41 -20.95
N SER A 273 -38.00 -43.49 -21.70
CA SER A 273 -39.36 -42.92 -21.54
C SER A 273 -39.87 -42.54 -20.15
N GLY A 274 -40.07 -41.22 -19.93
CA GLY A 274 -41.02 -40.70 -18.94
C GLY A 274 -40.77 -39.24 -18.51
N SER A 275 -41.50 -38.31 -19.14
CA SER A 275 -41.95 -36.99 -18.64
C SER A 275 -41.00 -36.05 -17.85
N SER A 276 -40.61 -34.97 -18.55
CA SER A 276 -40.63 -33.54 -18.16
C SER A 276 -39.96 -33.04 -16.86
N GLU A 277 -38.83 -32.33 -17.04
CA GLU A 277 -38.63 -30.90 -16.71
C GLU A 277 -37.25 -30.47 -17.30
N PRO A 278 -37.08 -29.28 -17.92
CA PRO A 278 -35.79 -28.93 -18.52
C PRO A 278 -34.89 -28.23 -17.50
N ASP A 279 -33.73 -28.84 -17.22
CA ASP A 279 -32.54 -28.20 -16.65
C ASP A 279 -32.07 -27.07 -17.59
N SER A 280 -32.54 -25.84 -17.34
CA SER A 280 -32.32 -24.67 -18.21
C SER A 280 -31.23 -23.70 -17.72
N VAL A 281 -30.54 -24.02 -16.63
CA VAL A 281 -29.71 -23.04 -15.91
C VAL A 281 -28.29 -22.89 -16.47
N ARG A 282 -27.77 -23.86 -17.24
CA ARG A 282 -26.36 -23.80 -17.73
C ARG A 282 -26.24 -23.35 -19.19
N ASP A 283 -27.24 -23.65 -20.00
CA ASP A 283 -27.34 -23.16 -21.39
C ASP A 283 -27.61 -21.65 -21.43
N GLY A 284 -28.15 -21.09 -20.34
CA GLY A 284 -28.45 -19.68 -20.20
C GLY A 284 -27.24 -18.79 -20.41
N ILE A 285 -26.05 -19.07 -19.86
CA ILE A 285 -24.91 -18.13 -19.91
C ILE A 285 -24.31 -18.03 -21.31
N ALA A 286 -24.04 -19.18 -21.94
CA ALA A 286 -23.53 -19.22 -23.31
C ALA A 286 -24.56 -18.64 -24.30
N THR A 287 -25.85 -18.91 -24.08
CA THR A 287 -26.94 -18.41 -24.93
C THR A 287 -27.26 -16.94 -24.66
N LEU A 288 -27.10 -16.43 -23.45
CA LEU A 288 -27.31 -15.02 -23.09
C LEU A 288 -26.20 -14.13 -23.63
N ILE A 289 -24.93 -14.59 -23.58
CA ILE A 289 -23.82 -13.91 -24.27
C ILE A 289 -24.06 -13.89 -25.79
N LEU A 290 -24.73 -14.90 -26.37
CA LEU A 290 -25.10 -14.86 -27.79
C LEU A 290 -26.33 -13.98 -28.07
N ALA A 291 -27.31 -13.94 -27.16
CA ALA A 291 -28.57 -13.24 -27.34
C ALA A 291 -28.42 -11.71 -27.29
N SER A 292 -27.60 -11.17 -26.39
CA SER A 292 -27.31 -9.72 -26.33
C SER A 292 -26.58 -9.20 -27.58
N TYR A 293 -25.85 -10.06 -28.30
CA TYR A 293 -25.19 -9.68 -29.56
C TYR A 293 -26.05 -9.89 -30.81
N SER A 294 -27.11 -10.68 -30.74
CA SER A 294 -28.06 -10.85 -31.86
C SER A 294 -29.09 -9.73 -32.02
N ALA A 295 -29.13 -8.78 -31.07
CA ALA A 295 -30.14 -7.73 -30.97
C ALA A 295 -29.66 -6.30 -31.26
N CYS A 296 -28.39 -6.09 -31.64
CA CYS A 296 -27.87 -4.76 -32.01
C CYS A 296 -27.52 -4.72 -33.52
N PRO A 297 -28.21 -3.91 -34.34
CA PRO A 297 -27.88 -3.69 -35.75
C PRO A 297 -26.62 -2.84 -35.96
#